data_AF-A0A7V8VP70-F1
#
_entry.id   AF-A0A7V8VP70-F1
#
_cell.length_a   1.000
_cell.length_b   1.000
_cell.length_c   1.000
_cell.angle_alpha   90.00
_cell.angle_beta   90.00
_cell.angle_gamma   90.00
#
_symmetry.space_group_name_H-M   'P 1'
#
loop_
_entity.id
_entity.type
_entity.pdbx_description
1 polymer ?
#
loop_
_entity_poly.entity_id
_entity_poly.type
_entity_poly.pdbx_seq_one_letter_code
_entity_poly.pdbx_strand_id
1 'polypeptide(L)' 'MDELNPEVVRLFVAKQARRQSLAGLSFPEKVRVVVKLQEMAAPILRARGKTVRQWQIR' A
#
# COMPACT_ATOMS: atom_id res chain seq x y z
N MET A 1 15.88 10.27 23.12
CA MET A 1 15.19 9.14 22.46
C MET A 1 15.53 7.95 23.32
N ASP A 2 14.60 7.56 24.19
CA ASP A 2 14.75 6.37 25.05
C ASP A 2 15.18 5.17 24.20
N GLU A 3 15.96 4.26 24.80
CA GLU A 3 16.54 3.08 24.16
C GLU A 3 15.45 2.23 23.49
N LEU A 4 15.11 2.59 22.26
CA LEU A 4 14.19 1.85 21.42
C LEU A 4 14.82 0.50 21.15
N ASN A 5 14.06 -0.56 21.41
CA ASN A 5 14.45 -1.93 21.08
C ASN A 5 15.05 -1.97 19.66
N PRO A 6 16.27 -2.50 19.48
CA PRO A 6 16.94 -2.57 18.17
C PRO A 6 16.07 -3.17 17.06
N GLU A 7 15.20 -4.11 17.40
CA GLU A 7 14.26 -4.70 16.45
C GLU A 7 13.22 -3.69 15.94
N VAL A 8 12.70 -2.85 16.84
CA VAL A 8 11.75 -1.80 16.50
C VAL A 8 12.40 -0.76 15.59
N VAL A 9 13.66 -0.40 15.86
CA VAL A 9 14.44 0.48 14.99
C VAL A 9 14.61 -0.12 13.61
N ARG A 10 14.97 -1.41 13.51
CA ARG A 10 15.08 -2.13 12.24
C ARG A 10 13.79 -2.10 11.44
N LEU A 11 12.64 -2.30 12.10
CA LEU A 11 11.32 -2.23 11.46
C LEU A 11 11.01 -0.81 10.94
N PHE A 12 11.35 0.23 11.69
CA PHE A 12 11.16 1.60 11.23
C PHE A 12 12.04 1.94 10.03
N VAL A 13 13.30 1.51 10.02
CA VAL A 13 14.21 1.68 8.88
C VAL A 13 13.65 0.98 7.64
N ALA A 14 13.24 -0.29 7.75
CA ALA A 14 12.66 -1.04 6.63
C ALA A 14 11.38 -0.37 6.10
N LYS A 15 10.51 0.10 7.00
CA LYS A 15 9.29 0.84 6.63
C LYS A 15 9.61 2.13 5.89
N GLN A 16 10.63 2.87 6.32
CA GLN A 16 11.04 4.13 5.70
C GLN A 16 11.66 3.88 4.31
N ALA A 17 12.54 2.89 4.17
CA ALA A 17 13.12 2.50 2.89
C ALA A 17 12.02 2.12 1.88
N ARG A 18 11.02 1.33 2.31
CA ARG A 18 9.87 0.99 1.47
C ARG A 18 9.09 2.24 1.03
N ARG A 19 8.87 3.22 1.92
CA ARG A 19 8.18 4.47 1.58
C ARG A 19 8.93 5.27 0.53
N GLN A 20 10.25 5.38 0.65
CA GLN A 20 11.10 6.07 -0.32
C GLN A 20 11.02 5.39 -1.70
N SER A 21 11.13 4.06 -1.73
CA SER A 21 10.96 3.28 -2.96
C SER A 21 9.59 3.51 -3.62
N LEU A 22 8.50 3.46 -2.85
CA LEU A 22 7.15 3.72 -3.37
C LEU A 22 6.95 5.17 -3.84
N ALA A 23 7.57 6.14 -3.15
CA ALA A 23 7.51 7.54 -3.55
C ALA A 23 8.20 7.79 -4.90
N GLY A 24 9.29 7.06 -5.17
CA GLY A 24 10.06 7.12 -6.41
C GLY A 24 9.39 6.47 -7.63
N LEU A 25 8.30 5.73 -7.46
CA LEU A 25 7.60 5.10 -8.59
C LEU A 25 7.08 6.14 -9.59
N SER A 26 7.10 5.78 -10.87
CA SER A 26 6.48 6.56 -11.93
C SER A 26 4.96 6.65 -11.73
N PHE A 27 4.33 7.63 -12.36
CA PHE A 27 2.88 7.78 -12.29
C PHE A 27 2.12 6.50 -12.74
N PRO A 28 2.44 5.86 -13.88
CA PRO A 28 1.78 4.61 -14.28
C PRO A 28 1.90 3.49 -13.23
N GLU A 29 3.07 3.34 -12.62
CA GLU A 29 3.29 2.32 -11.58
C GLU A 29 2.46 2.61 -10.32
N LYS A 30 2.37 3.87 -9.91
CA LYS A 30 1.51 4.28 -8.78
C LYS A 30 0.04 3.94 -9.05
N VAL A 31 -0.45 4.15 -10.27
CA VAL A 31 -1.83 3.77 -10.65
C VAL A 31 -2.02 2.25 -10.58
N ARG A 32 -1.05 1.44 -11.04
CA ARG A 32 -1.11 -0.03 -10.90
C ARG A 32 -1.20 -0.48 -9.45
N VAL A 33 -0.43 0.15 -8.55
CA VAL A 33 -0.51 -0.14 -7.11
C VAL A 33 -1.91 0.17 -6.57
N VAL A 34 -2.50 1.31 -6.94
CA VAL A 34 -3.86 1.67 -6.51
C VAL A 34 -4.89 0.64 -7.00
N VAL A 35 -4.81 0.20 -8.25
CA VAL A 35 -5.70 -0.83 -8.78
C VAL A 35 -5.56 -2.13 -8.00
N LYS A 36 -4.33 -2.54 -7.67
CA LYS A 36 -4.12 -3.74 -6.87
C LYS A 36 -4.74 -3.63 -5.47
N LEU A 37 -4.65 -2.46 -4.84
CA LEU A 37 -5.30 -2.18 -3.55
C LEU A 37 -6.83 -2.25 -3.68
N GLN A 38 -7.41 -1.73 -4.77
CA GLN A 38 -8.85 -1.80 -5.03
C GLN A 38 -9.32 -3.25 -5.23
N GLU A 39 -8.54 -4.09 -5.92
CA GLU A 39 -8.82 -5.52 -6.08
C GLU A 39 -8.90 -6.23 -4.72
N MET A 40 -7.93 -5.99 -3.84
CA MET A 40 -7.89 -6.59 -2.50
C MET A 40 -9.01 -6.08 -1.60
N ALA A 41 -9.37 -4.80 -1.70
CA ALA A 41 -10.46 -4.22 -0.91
C ALA A 41 -11.85 -4.66 -1.39
N ALA A 42 -12.01 -4.96 -2.68
CA ALA A 42 -13.29 -5.27 -3.27
C ALA A 42 -14.07 -6.42 -2.62
N PRO A 43 -13.51 -7.61 -2.30
CA PRO A 43 -14.26 -8.66 -1.62
C PRO A 43 -14.81 -8.20 -0.27
N ILE A 44 -14.03 -7.44 0.50
CA ILE A 44 -14.45 -6.90 1.81
C ILE A 44 -15.62 -5.94 1.63
N LEU A 45 -15.55 -5.05 0.63
CA LEU A 45 -16.59 -4.07 0.37
C LEU A 45 -17.87 -4.72 -0.16
N ARG A 46 -17.77 -5.74 -1.01
CA ARG A 46 -18.91 -6.53 -1.49
C ARG A 46 -19.61 -7.29 -0.37
N ALA A 47 -18.85 -7.89 0.54
CA ALA A 47 -19.41 -8.55 1.73
C ALA A 47 -20.20 -7.58 2.63
N ARG A 48 -19.89 -6.28 2.57
CA ARG A 48 -20.63 -5.20 3.25
C ARG A 48 -21.80 -4.65 2.42
N GLY A 49 -22.20 -5.33 1.34
CA GLY A 49 -23.31 -4.92 0.48
C GLY A 49 -23.00 -3.74 -0.45
N LYS A 50 -21.72 -3.33 -0.58
CA LYS A 50 -21.34 -2.24 -1.50
C LYS A 50 -21.07 -2.78 -2.89
N THR A 51 -21.70 -2.18 -3.89
CA THR A 51 -21.34 -2.40 -5.30
C THR A 51 -20.05 -1.64 -5.60
N VAL A 52 -18.98 -2.37 -5.89
CA VAL A 52 -17.66 -1.81 -6.17
C VAL A 52 -17.10 -2.32 -7.49
N ARG A 53 -16.53 -1.39 -8.28
CA ARG A 53 -15.83 -1.67 -9.54
C ARG A 53 -14.42 -1.10 -9.44
N GLN A 54 -13.42 -1.95 -9.64
CA GLN A 54 -12.02 -1.55 -9.71
C GLN A 54 -11.78 -0.76 -11.00
N TRP A 55 -10.79 0.15 -10.97
CA TRP A 55 -10.36 0.83 -12.19
C TRP A 55 -9.73 -0.17 -13.15
N GLN A 56 -9.96 0.04 -14.44
CA GLN A 56 -9.32 -0.72 -15.51
C GLN A 56 -8.33 0.20 -16.21
N ILE A 57 -7.05 -0.13 -16.08
CA ILE A 57 -5.98 0.52 -16.83
C ILE A 57 -5.78 -0.34 -18.07
N ARG A 58 -5.90 0.27 -19.25
CA ARG A 58 -5.55 -0.37 -20.53
C ARG A 58 -4.06 -0.24 -20.80
#